data_AF-A0A3M1FL19-F1
#
_entry.id   AF-A0A3M1FL19-F1
#
_cell.length_a   1.000
_cell.length_b   1.000
_cell.length_c   1.000
_cell.angle_alpha   90.00
_cell.angle_beta   90.00
_cell.angle_gamma   90.00
#
_symmetry.space_group_name_H-M   'P 1'
#
loop_
_entity.id
_entity.type
_entity.pdbx_description
1 polymer ?
#
loop_
_entity_poly.entity_id
_entity_poly.type
_entity_poly.pdbx_seq_one_letter_code
_entity_poly.pdbx_strand_id
1 'polypeptide(L)'
;MDIPLLQERFGGRAPQVRAESCLNARHRHADCTRCVDACAPAAIALEDRLPELDPDLCVHCGACVATCPTDVFSQLSPPEKTLALTFEQLPGAAPLELICSLVEPAKTTHAPVAARVQHRRCLAALTPEQLLTLSGDGARPLWLDDSACAACPLHPAHAVIRASVATVNGLLAAVGRTPSLALHTEDADRLLDEPIQRPVLDGMRPQVSRRGFFGALRKMAEDRVEQALEEEPAPMLRAAAPVDQRLPRQLPPSRKRLLDRLARLASFEEAAEAPLDREVPLAGLPFAAVHVDPAACSGCG
;
A
#
# COMPACT_ATOMS: atom_id res chain seq x y z
N MET A 1 -23.90 9.92 -1.52
CA MET A 1 -23.11 8.69 -1.75
C MET A 1 -24.03 7.51 -1.52
N ASP A 2 -24.12 6.58 -2.46
CA ASP A 2 -24.91 5.34 -2.30
C ASP A 2 -24.01 4.25 -1.69
N ILE A 3 -24.11 4.07 -0.37
CA ILE A 3 -23.23 3.14 0.37
C ILE A 3 -23.48 1.67 -0.04
N PRO A 4 -24.73 1.16 -0.08
CA PRO A 4 -24.99 -0.21 -0.52
C PRO A 4 -24.44 -0.53 -1.92
N LEU A 5 -24.60 0.37 -2.88
CA LEU A 5 -24.06 0.19 -4.23
C LEU A 5 -22.52 0.10 -4.23
N LEU A 6 -21.85 0.94 -3.45
CA LEU A 6 -20.38 0.93 -3.34
C LEU A 6 -19.88 -0.34 -2.64
N GLN A 7 -20.58 -0.80 -1.60
CA GLN A 7 -20.27 -2.06 -0.93
C GLN A 7 -20.37 -3.26 -1.89
N GLU A 8 -21.39 -3.30 -2.74
CA GLU A 8 -21.56 -4.33 -3.78
C GLU A 8 -20.42 -4.30 -4.80
N ARG A 9 -20.04 -3.10 -5.26
CA ARG A 9 -18.97 -2.90 -6.25
C ARG A 9 -17.59 -3.30 -5.72
N PHE A 10 -17.23 -2.88 -4.51
CA PHE A 10 -15.89 -3.13 -3.96
C PHE A 10 -15.72 -4.50 -3.31
N GLY A 11 -16.83 -5.15 -2.92
CA GLY A 11 -16.81 -6.48 -2.33
C GLY A 11 -15.96 -6.62 -1.05
N GLY A 12 -16.06 -7.79 -0.43
CA GLY A 12 -15.37 -8.08 0.83
C GLY A 12 -16.12 -7.58 2.06
N ARG A 13 -15.39 -7.30 3.13
CA ARG A 13 -15.93 -6.92 4.45
C ARG A 13 -15.17 -5.74 5.00
N ALA A 14 -15.76 -5.07 5.99
CA ALA A 14 -15.10 -4.06 6.79
C ALA A 14 -13.76 -4.60 7.36
N PRO A 15 -12.70 -3.78 7.40
CA PRO A 15 -11.44 -4.17 8.03
C PRO A 15 -11.63 -4.38 9.55
N GLN A 16 -10.82 -5.27 10.12
CA GLN A 16 -10.69 -5.39 11.57
C GLN A 16 -9.86 -4.22 12.11
N VAL A 17 -10.28 -3.68 13.25
CA VAL A 17 -9.63 -2.55 13.93
C VAL A 17 -8.85 -3.06 15.13
N ARG A 18 -7.56 -2.74 15.17
CA ARG A 18 -6.61 -3.02 16.25
C ARG A 18 -6.18 -1.71 16.90
N ALA A 19 -7.08 -1.11 17.68
CA ALA A 19 -6.88 0.21 18.28
C ALA A 19 -5.63 0.28 19.17
N GLU A 20 -5.21 -0.84 19.77
CA GLU A 20 -4.00 -0.97 20.57
C GLU A 20 -2.70 -0.67 19.79
N SER A 21 -2.72 -0.84 18.47
CA SER A 21 -1.61 -0.52 17.57
C SER A 21 -1.61 0.95 17.12
N CYS A 22 -2.61 1.74 17.48
CA CYS A 22 -2.73 3.13 17.04
C CYS A 22 -1.62 4.01 17.64
N LEU A 23 -1.07 4.92 16.83
CA LEU A 23 -0.07 5.88 17.31
C LEU A 23 -0.58 6.71 18.49
N ASN A 24 -1.86 7.11 18.47
CA ASN A 24 -2.50 7.88 19.53
C ASN A 24 -2.64 7.08 20.83
N ALA A 25 -2.81 5.75 20.75
CA ALA A 25 -2.79 4.85 21.90
C ALA A 25 -1.39 4.75 22.52
N ARG A 26 -0.36 4.69 21.65
CA ARG A 26 1.02 4.41 22.05
C ARG A 26 1.80 5.65 22.48
N HIS A 27 1.38 6.83 22.04
CA HIS A 27 2.06 8.09 22.30
C HIS A 27 1.06 9.18 22.71
N ARG A 28 1.11 9.57 23.99
CA ARG A 28 0.20 10.56 24.59
C ARG A 28 0.13 11.91 23.87
N HIS A 29 1.17 12.29 23.11
CA HIS A 29 1.25 13.55 22.37
C HIS A 29 1.02 13.41 20.87
N ALA A 30 0.72 12.20 20.37
CA ALA A 30 0.37 11.99 18.98
C ALA A 30 -1.09 12.41 18.70
N ASP A 31 -1.32 13.08 17.59
CA ASP A 31 -2.60 13.61 17.11
C ASP A 31 -2.90 13.13 15.69
N CYS A 32 -2.57 11.87 15.39
CA CYS A 32 -2.72 11.31 14.05
C CYS A 32 -4.19 11.13 13.66
N THR A 33 -4.59 11.73 12.53
CA THR A 33 -5.95 11.67 11.95
C THR A 33 -6.02 10.96 10.60
N ARG A 34 -4.89 10.47 10.07
CA ARG A 34 -4.76 9.97 8.67
C ARG A 34 -5.88 9.02 8.21
N CYS A 35 -6.36 8.13 9.08
CA CYS A 35 -7.42 7.19 8.74
C CYS A 35 -8.80 7.83 8.63
N VAL A 36 -9.08 8.84 9.46
CA VAL A 36 -10.29 9.67 9.39
C VAL A 36 -10.25 10.51 8.11
N ASP A 37 -9.13 11.18 7.86
CA ASP A 37 -8.95 12.05 6.70
C ASP A 37 -9.11 11.30 5.36
N ALA A 38 -8.66 10.04 5.33
CA ALA A 38 -8.79 9.16 4.16
C ALA A 38 -10.20 8.53 4.00
N CYS A 39 -11.04 8.55 5.04
CA CYS A 39 -12.32 7.86 5.04
C CYS A 39 -13.43 8.73 4.42
N ALA A 40 -13.55 8.68 3.10
CA ALA A 40 -14.58 9.43 2.36
C ALA A 40 -16.04 9.24 2.85
N PRO A 41 -16.52 8.05 3.25
CA PRO A 41 -17.88 7.89 3.79
C PRO A 41 -18.02 8.35 5.25
N ALA A 42 -16.95 8.85 5.88
CA ALA A 42 -16.88 9.17 7.31
C ALA A 42 -17.23 7.97 8.23
N ALA A 43 -16.89 6.76 7.79
CA ALA A 43 -17.08 5.54 8.57
C ALA A 43 -16.08 5.38 9.72
N ILE A 44 -15.04 6.21 9.79
CA ILE A 44 -14.02 6.17 10.84
C ILE A 44 -14.06 7.47 11.63
N ALA A 45 -14.19 7.37 12.95
CA ALA A 45 -14.11 8.49 13.89
C ALA A 45 -13.04 8.21 14.96
N LEU A 46 -12.62 9.25 15.69
CA LEU A 46 -11.77 9.08 16.87
C LEU A 46 -12.62 9.22 18.14
N GLU A 47 -12.83 8.13 18.88
CA GLU A 47 -13.43 8.13 20.22
C GLU A 47 -12.32 7.99 21.26
N ASP A 48 -12.25 8.89 22.23
CA ASP A 48 -11.13 8.97 23.18
C ASP A 48 -9.74 8.92 22.51
N ARG A 49 -9.64 9.53 21.31
CA ARG A 49 -8.45 9.58 20.43
C ARG A 49 -8.11 8.26 19.73
N LEU A 50 -8.89 7.21 19.93
CA LEU A 50 -8.73 5.91 19.30
C LEU A 50 -9.69 5.76 18.12
N PRO A 51 -9.25 5.13 17.02
CA PRO A 51 -10.09 4.97 15.85
C PRO A 51 -11.19 3.93 16.09
N GLU A 52 -12.41 4.32 15.79
CA GLU A 52 -13.58 3.45 15.73
C GLU A 52 -14.13 3.40 14.30
N LEU A 53 -14.63 2.24 13.89
CA LEU A 53 -15.15 1.99 12.55
C LEU A 53 -16.63 1.62 12.63
N ASP A 54 -17.47 2.41 11.98
CA ASP A 54 -18.85 2.07 11.67
C ASP A 54 -18.90 1.14 10.45
N PRO A 55 -19.27 -0.14 10.60
CA PRO A 55 -19.33 -1.08 9.49
C PRO A 55 -20.47 -0.77 8.50
N ASP A 56 -21.55 -0.11 8.94
CA ASP A 56 -22.71 0.20 8.10
C ASP A 56 -22.39 1.34 7.12
N LEU A 57 -21.50 2.26 7.51
CA LEU A 57 -20.98 3.31 6.63
C LEU A 57 -19.78 2.86 5.79
N CYS A 58 -19.12 1.76 6.16
CA CYS A 58 -17.92 1.30 5.49
C CYS A 58 -18.20 0.78 4.07
N VAL A 59 -17.61 1.41 3.05
CA VAL A 59 -17.75 0.98 1.64
C VAL A 59 -16.68 -0.02 1.18
N HIS A 60 -15.86 -0.55 2.09
CA HIS A 60 -14.79 -1.51 1.78
C HIS A 60 -13.70 -1.00 0.82
N CYS A 61 -13.50 0.33 0.71
CA CYS A 61 -12.56 0.91 -0.25
C CYS A 61 -11.08 0.62 0.06
N GLY A 62 -10.72 0.36 1.32
CA GLY A 62 -9.35 0.01 1.75
C GLY A 62 -8.39 1.17 1.98
N ALA A 63 -8.80 2.44 1.79
CA ALA A 63 -7.90 3.60 1.96
C ALA A 63 -7.27 3.70 3.36
N CYS A 64 -8.02 3.33 4.41
CA CYS A 64 -7.52 3.31 5.78
C CYS A 64 -6.37 2.30 6.00
N VAL A 65 -6.38 1.19 5.27
CA VAL A 65 -5.33 0.15 5.34
C VAL A 65 -4.03 0.68 4.74
N ALA A 66 -4.10 1.41 3.62
CA ALA A 66 -2.90 1.94 2.97
C ALA A 66 -2.30 3.14 3.71
N THR A 67 -3.14 4.03 4.27
CA THR A 67 -2.65 5.25 4.93
C THR A 67 -2.11 5.02 6.35
N CYS A 68 -2.59 3.98 7.05
CA CYS A 68 -2.22 3.71 8.43
C CYS A 68 -0.80 3.08 8.49
N PRO A 69 0.20 3.76 9.08
CA PRO A 69 1.55 3.23 9.11
C PRO A 69 1.75 2.13 10.17
N THR A 70 0.79 1.94 11.07
CA THR A 70 0.86 1.00 12.20
C THR A 70 -0.09 -0.19 12.08
N ASP A 71 -0.66 -0.43 10.90
CA ASP A 71 -1.58 -1.54 10.60
C ASP A 71 -2.75 -1.69 11.60
N VAL A 72 -3.31 -0.55 12.05
CA VAL A 72 -4.54 -0.55 12.86
C VAL A 72 -5.69 -1.23 12.11
N PHE A 73 -5.76 -1.01 10.80
CA PHE A 73 -6.78 -1.61 9.94
C PHE A 73 -6.18 -2.79 9.20
N SER A 74 -6.77 -3.97 9.38
CA SER A 74 -6.34 -5.19 8.70
C SER A 74 -7.52 -5.85 7.99
N GLN A 75 -7.27 -6.41 6.81
CA GLN A 75 -8.33 -7.07 6.04
C GLN A 75 -8.13 -8.58 6.05
N LEU A 76 -9.21 -9.28 6.39
CA LEU A 76 -9.26 -10.73 6.26
C LEU A 76 -9.38 -11.05 4.75
N SER A 77 -8.39 -11.77 4.20
CA SER A 77 -8.31 -12.12 2.77
C SER A 77 -8.30 -10.91 1.83
N PRO A 78 -7.24 -10.09 1.85
CA PRO A 78 -7.14 -8.91 1.00
C PRO A 78 -7.07 -9.30 -0.50
N PRO A 79 -7.88 -8.71 -1.38
CA PRO A 79 -7.86 -8.98 -2.82
C PRO A 79 -6.51 -8.64 -3.46
N GLU A 80 -5.71 -7.78 -2.84
CA GLU A 80 -4.38 -7.39 -3.30
C GLU A 80 -3.40 -8.58 -3.33
N LYS A 81 -3.59 -9.61 -2.49
CA LYS A 81 -2.82 -10.85 -2.59
C LYS A 81 -3.14 -11.60 -3.88
N THR A 82 -4.42 -11.70 -4.26
CA THR A 82 -4.84 -12.31 -5.52
C THR A 82 -4.40 -11.47 -6.71
N LEU A 83 -4.46 -10.14 -6.59
CA LEU A 83 -3.96 -9.22 -7.61
C LEU A 83 -2.47 -9.43 -7.89
N ALA A 84 -1.65 -9.58 -6.84
CA ALA A 84 -0.23 -9.87 -6.99
C ALA A 84 0.01 -11.20 -7.76
N LEU A 85 -0.75 -12.25 -7.46
CA LEU A 85 -0.66 -13.52 -8.20
C LEU A 85 -1.05 -13.37 -9.68
N THR A 86 -2.05 -12.54 -9.98
CA THR A 86 -2.42 -12.21 -11.36
C THR A 86 -1.26 -11.50 -12.06
N PHE A 87 -0.61 -10.53 -11.40
CA PHE A 87 0.52 -9.78 -11.93
C PHE A 87 1.78 -10.62 -12.15
N GLU A 88 2.04 -11.61 -11.29
CA GLU A 88 3.14 -12.59 -11.42
C GLU A 88 3.05 -13.44 -12.71
N GLN A 89 1.84 -13.58 -13.27
CA GLN A 89 1.60 -14.39 -14.47
C GLN A 89 1.62 -13.57 -15.76
N LEU A 90 1.65 -12.25 -15.65
CA LEU A 90 1.75 -11.35 -16.79
C LEU A 90 3.22 -11.15 -17.18
N PRO A 91 3.52 -10.88 -18.47
CA PRO A 91 4.89 -10.63 -18.92
C PRO A 91 5.61 -9.60 -18.04
N GLY A 92 6.79 -9.95 -17.52
CA GLY A 92 7.45 -9.27 -16.40
C GLY A 92 7.60 -7.76 -16.56
N ALA A 93 8.18 -7.31 -17.67
CA ALA A 93 8.46 -5.89 -17.91
C ALA A 93 7.37 -5.15 -18.71
N ALA A 94 6.30 -5.83 -19.13
CA ALA A 94 5.29 -5.19 -19.98
C ALA A 94 4.53 -4.11 -19.18
N PRO A 95 4.38 -2.88 -19.71
CA PRO A 95 3.68 -1.80 -19.00
C PRO A 95 2.21 -2.17 -18.78
N LEU A 96 1.67 -1.92 -17.59
CA LEU A 96 0.29 -2.25 -17.24
C LEU A 96 -0.42 -1.02 -16.67
N GLU A 97 -1.74 -1.00 -16.81
CA GLU A 97 -2.62 -0.01 -16.19
C GLU A 97 -3.52 -0.69 -15.16
N LEU A 98 -3.63 -0.10 -13.98
CA LEU A 98 -4.58 -0.48 -12.94
C LEU A 98 -5.79 0.44 -12.99
N ILE A 99 -6.98 -0.16 -12.99
CA ILE A 99 -8.25 0.56 -12.87
C ILE A 99 -9.02 0.06 -11.66
N CYS A 100 -9.82 0.93 -11.02
CA CYS A 100 -10.66 0.53 -9.90
C CYS A 100 -11.99 -0.11 -10.36
N SER A 101 -12.71 -0.75 -9.43
CA SER A 101 -14.01 -1.38 -9.72
C SER A 101 -15.17 -0.41 -10.00
N LEU A 102 -15.00 0.89 -9.78
CA LEU A 102 -15.99 1.90 -10.17
C LEU A 102 -15.79 2.41 -11.60
N VAL A 103 -14.63 2.17 -12.20
CA VAL A 103 -14.37 2.48 -13.61
C VAL A 103 -14.91 1.32 -14.44
N GLU A 104 -15.76 1.64 -15.42
CA GLU A 104 -16.24 0.65 -16.37
C GLU A 104 -15.06 0.05 -17.15
N PRO A 105 -14.99 -1.28 -17.33
CA PRO A 105 -13.85 -1.97 -17.93
C PRO A 105 -13.82 -1.80 -19.45
N ALA A 106 -13.73 -0.56 -19.92
CA ALA A 106 -13.58 -0.24 -21.33
C ALA A 106 -12.29 -0.83 -21.89
N LYS A 107 -12.33 -1.37 -23.11
CA LYS A 107 -11.16 -1.94 -23.80
C LYS A 107 -10.27 -0.88 -24.43
N THR A 108 -10.45 0.38 -24.05
CA THR A 108 -9.69 1.52 -24.57
C THR A 108 -8.98 2.22 -23.43
N THR A 109 -7.77 2.69 -23.69
CA THR A 109 -7.01 3.55 -22.78
C THR A 109 -6.09 4.47 -23.56
N HIS A 110 -5.74 5.60 -22.97
CA HIS A 110 -4.71 6.50 -23.49
C HIS A 110 -3.32 6.12 -22.94
N ALA A 111 -3.23 5.29 -21.90
CA ALA A 111 -1.96 4.88 -21.35
C ALA A 111 -1.23 3.93 -22.33
N PRO A 112 0.08 4.11 -22.58
CA PRO A 112 0.86 3.26 -23.48
C PRO A 112 1.21 1.90 -22.83
N VAL A 113 0.18 1.12 -22.51
CA VAL A 113 0.28 -0.14 -21.75
C VAL A 113 -0.03 -1.35 -22.62
N ALA A 114 0.34 -2.55 -22.17
CA ALA A 114 0.04 -3.82 -22.85
C ALA A 114 -1.35 -4.36 -22.46
N ALA A 115 -1.81 -4.09 -21.24
CA ALA A 115 -3.12 -4.50 -20.75
C ALA A 115 -3.59 -3.60 -19.61
N ARG A 116 -4.91 -3.57 -19.41
CA ARG A 116 -5.56 -2.97 -18.24
C ARG A 116 -5.90 -4.09 -17.25
N VAL A 117 -5.73 -3.87 -15.96
CA VAL A 117 -6.07 -4.82 -14.91
C VAL A 117 -7.03 -4.14 -13.93
N GLN A 118 -8.24 -4.68 -13.82
CA GLN A 118 -9.24 -4.17 -12.90
C GLN A 118 -8.99 -4.73 -11.50
N HIS A 119 -8.72 -3.83 -10.56
CA HIS A 119 -8.66 -4.14 -9.14
C HIS A 119 -10.07 -4.17 -8.55
N ARG A 120 -10.29 -5.07 -7.59
CA ARG A 120 -11.60 -5.28 -6.96
C ARG A 120 -12.04 -4.13 -6.06
N ARG A 121 -11.13 -3.22 -5.67
CA ARG A 121 -11.39 -2.12 -4.75
C ARG A 121 -10.99 -0.77 -5.35
N CYS A 122 -10.96 0.26 -4.50
CA CYS A 122 -10.36 1.54 -4.83
C CYS A 122 -8.84 1.36 -4.96
N LEU A 123 -8.21 2.07 -5.91
CA LEU A 123 -6.75 2.08 -6.02
C LEU A 123 -6.07 2.62 -4.74
N ALA A 124 -6.78 3.41 -3.93
CA ALA A 124 -6.30 3.88 -2.63
C ALA A 124 -6.06 2.76 -1.61
N ALA A 125 -6.56 1.53 -1.84
CA ALA A 125 -6.25 0.37 -0.99
C ALA A 125 -4.81 -0.14 -1.18
N LEU A 126 -4.17 0.20 -2.31
CA LEU A 126 -2.86 -0.30 -2.66
C LEU A 126 -1.80 0.42 -1.83
N THR A 127 -1.15 -0.33 -0.95
CA THR A 127 -0.06 0.18 -0.12
C THR A 127 1.21 0.40 -0.97
N PRO A 128 2.17 1.23 -0.52
CA PRO A 128 3.46 1.37 -1.21
C PRO A 128 4.18 0.03 -1.43
N GLU A 129 4.07 -0.90 -0.48
CA GLU A 129 4.64 -2.26 -0.59
C GLU A 129 4.00 -3.07 -1.72
N GLN A 130 2.67 -3.01 -1.83
CA GLN A 130 1.94 -3.69 -2.91
C GLN A 130 2.23 -3.05 -4.26
N LEU A 131 2.30 -1.73 -4.34
CA LEU A 131 2.64 -1.02 -5.58
C LEU A 131 4.08 -1.32 -6.05
N LEU A 132 5.05 -1.42 -5.13
CA LEU A 132 6.39 -1.93 -5.45
C LEU A 132 6.34 -3.37 -5.95
N THR A 133 5.51 -4.23 -5.33
CA THR A 133 5.29 -5.60 -5.80
C THR A 133 4.74 -5.66 -7.22
N LEU A 134 3.69 -4.90 -7.51
CA LEU A 134 2.99 -4.92 -8.79
C LEU A 134 3.84 -4.29 -9.91
N SER A 135 4.69 -3.31 -9.59
CA SER A 135 5.66 -2.72 -10.52
C SER A 135 6.94 -3.55 -10.69
N GLY A 136 7.02 -4.74 -10.08
CA GLY A 136 8.20 -5.60 -10.18
C GLY A 136 9.46 -4.88 -9.71
N ASP A 137 9.39 -4.18 -8.58
CA ASP A 137 10.55 -3.45 -8.02
C ASP A 137 11.10 -2.38 -8.97
N GLY A 138 10.20 -1.73 -9.71
CA GLY A 138 10.52 -0.71 -10.70
C GLY A 138 10.73 -1.22 -12.12
N ALA A 139 10.84 -2.54 -12.33
CA ALA A 139 11.09 -3.11 -13.65
C ALA A 139 9.90 -3.04 -14.62
N ARG A 140 8.69 -2.79 -14.10
CA ARG A 140 7.45 -2.67 -14.86
C ARG A 140 6.87 -1.27 -14.71
N PRO A 141 6.68 -0.52 -15.81
CA PRO A 141 5.90 0.70 -15.78
C PRO A 141 4.45 0.40 -15.39
N LEU A 142 3.94 1.09 -14.38
CA LEU A 142 2.62 0.84 -13.81
C LEU A 142 1.80 2.13 -13.77
N TRP A 143 0.80 2.20 -14.63
CA TRP A 143 -0.17 3.28 -14.65
C TRP A 143 -1.30 3.01 -13.66
N LEU A 144 -1.74 4.05 -12.97
CA LEU A 144 -2.96 4.05 -12.17
C LEU A 144 -3.94 5.02 -12.84
N ASP A 145 -5.08 4.51 -13.31
CA ASP A 145 -6.13 5.35 -13.90
C ASP A 145 -6.94 6.04 -12.80
N ASP A 146 -6.54 7.27 -12.50
CA ASP A 146 -7.18 8.15 -11.54
C ASP A 146 -8.03 9.25 -12.21
N SER A 147 -8.27 9.15 -13.52
CA SER A 147 -8.99 10.15 -14.31
C SER A 147 -10.41 10.43 -13.79
N ALA A 148 -11.07 9.41 -13.24
CA ALA A 148 -12.41 9.53 -12.65
C ALA A 148 -12.41 10.02 -11.18
N CYS A 149 -11.25 10.11 -10.52
CA CYS A 149 -11.18 10.37 -9.07
C CYS A 149 -11.68 11.76 -8.67
N ALA A 150 -11.58 12.76 -9.54
CA ALA A 150 -12.06 14.12 -9.26
C ALA A 150 -13.59 14.19 -9.06
N ALA A 151 -14.35 13.38 -9.80
CA ALA A 151 -15.81 13.30 -9.72
C ALA A 151 -16.30 12.09 -8.90
N CYS A 152 -15.39 11.27 -8.38
CA CYS A 152 -15.71 10.05 -7.65
C CYS A 152 -16.34 10.39 -6.28
N PRO A 153 -17.37 9.66 -5.82
CA PRO A 153 -17.89 9.81 -4.46
C PRO A 153 -16.81 9.63 -3.38
N LEU A 154 -15.75 8.89 -3.68
CA LEU A 154 -14.61 8.66 -2.79
C LEU A 154 -13.44 9.63 -3.04
N HIS A 155 -13.67 10.80 -3.62
CA HIS A 155 -12.64 11.78 -3.98
C HIS A 155 -11.54 12.01 -2.91
N PRO A 156 -11.83 12.11 -1.60
CA PRO A 156 -10.79 12.26 -0.57
C PRO A 156 -9.71 11.15 -0.60
N ALA A 157 -10.07 9.94 -1.05
CA ALA A 157 -9.14 8.83 -1.19
C ALA A 157 -8.10 9.03 -2.32
N HIS A 158 -8.32 9.98 -3.25
CA HIS A 158 -7.37 10.31 -4.32
C HIS A 158 -6.03 10.81 -3.75
N ALA A 159 -6.06 11.55 -2.64
CA ALA A 159 -4.84 11.98 -1.96
C ALA A 159 -3.98 10.78 -1.49
N VAL A 160 -4.61 9.68 -1.08
CA VAL A 160 -3.90 8.45 -0.70
C VAL A 160 -3.25 7.79 -1.92
N ILE A 161 -3.94 7.75 -3.06
CA ILE A 161 -3.38 7.22 -4.32
C ILE A 161 -2.12 8.02 -4.70
N ARG A 162 -2.23 9.34 -4.75
CA ARG A 162 -1.12 10.25 -5.08
C ARG A 162 0.06 10.08 -4.12
N ALA A 163 -0.22 10.06 -2.82
CA ALA A 163 0.81 9.88 -1.80
C ALA A 163 1.52 8.52 -1.92
N SER A 164 0.78 7.43 -2.20
CA SER A 164 1.36 6.10 -2.40
C SER A 164 2.23 6.03 -3.66
N VAL A 165 1.79 6.60 -4.79
CA VAL A 165 2.58 6.69 -6.03
C VAL A 165 3.86 7.50 -5.81
N ALA A 166 3.73 8.69 -5.22
CA ALA A 166 4.87 9.55 -4.89
C ALA A 166 5.86 8.85 -3.95
N THR A 167 5.35 8.14 -2.94
CA THR A 167 6.18 7.34 -2.02
C THR A 167 7.00 6.30 -2.78
N VAL A 168 6.36 5.51 -3.64
CA VAL A 168 7.05 4.42 -4.37
C VAL A 168 8.08 4.98 -5.34
N ASN A 169 7.72 6.02 -6.11
CA ASN A 169 8.66 6.66 -7.03
C ASN A 169 9.84 7.30 -6.28
N GLY A 170 9.60 7.89 -5.11
CA GLY A 170 10.66 8.39 -4.22
C GLY A 170 11.57 7.28 -3.70
N LEU A 171 11.02 6.12 -3.32
CA LEU A 171 11.81 4.95 -2.89
C LEU A 171 12.66 4.37 -4.02
N LEU A 172 12.11 4.28 -5.24
CA LEU A 172 12.87 3.84 -6.42
C LEU A 172 14.02 4.80 -6.72
N ALA A 173 13.74 6.11 -6.74
CA ALA A 173 14.75 7.13 -6.95
C ALA A 173 15.82 7.13 -5.85
N ALA A 174 15.45 6.86 -4.60
CA ALA A 174 16.37 6.75 -3.46
C ALA A 174 17.42 5.64 -3.64
N VAL A 175 17.05 4.53 -4.30
CA VAL A 175 17.96 3.41 -4.63
C VAL A 175 18.55 3.49 -6.04
N GLY A 176 18.47 4.66 -6.69
CA GLY A 176 19.06 4.88 -8.01
C GLY A 176 18.26 4.34 -9.20
N ARG A 177 17.02 3.89 -8.97
CA ARG A 177 16.13 3.39 -10.02
C ARG A 177 15.25 4.50 -10.59
N THR A 178 14.92 4.40 -11.87
CA THR A 178 13.96 5.30 -12.51
C THR A 178 12.55 5.07 -11.91
N PRO A 179 11.84 6.13 -11.52
CA PRO A 179 10.42 6.06 -11.20
C PRO A 179 9.61 5.31 -12.27
N SER A 180 8.77 4.35 -11.85
CA SER A 180 8.04 3.49 -12.78
C SER A 180 6.52 3.62 -12.67
N LEU A 181 6.00 4.32 -11.67
CA LEU A 181 4.56 4.54 -11.52
C LEU A 181 4.14 5.87 -12.14
N ALA A 182 2.94 5.89 -12.71
CA ALA A 182 2.36 7.08 -13.33
C ALA A 182 0.85 7.19 -13.02
N LEU A 183 0.35 8.42 -12.97
CA LEU A 183 -1.07 8.75 -12.82
C LEU A 183 -1.59 9.43 -14.08
N HIS A 184 -2.81 9.11 -14.51
CA HIS A 184 -3.40 9.76 -15.67
C HIS A 184 -3.52 11.28 -15.49
N THR A 185 -3.80 11.73 -14.27
CA THR A 185 -3.97 13.17 -13.98
C THR A 185 -2.65 13.94 -13.84
N GLU A 186 -1.56 13.30 -13.42
CA GLU A 186 -0.26 13.95 -13.19
C GLU A 186 0.73 13.77 -14.35
N ASP A 187 0.63 12.67 -15.09
CA ASP A 187 1.50 12.29 -16.21
C ASP A 187 0.77 12.40 -17.55
N ALA A 188 -0.14 13.36 -17.69
CA ALA A 188 -1.00 13.51 -18.87
C ALA A 188 -0.21 13.75 -20.17
N ASP A 189 0.99 14.32 -20.08
CA ASP A 189 1.92 14.53 -21.19
C ASP A 189 2.53 13.23 -21.74
N ARG A 190 2.47 12.14 -20.96
CA ARG A 190 2.96 10.80 -21.33
C ARG A 190 1.84 9.90 -21.86
N LEU A 191 0.60 10.37 -21.87
CA LEU A 191 -0.55 9.68 -22.46
C LEU A 191 -0.54 9.84 -23.99
N LEU A 192 -1.14 8.88 -24.69
CA LEU A 192 -1.35 8.95 -26.13
C LEU A 192 -2.53 9.88 -26.47
N ASP A 193 -2.41 10.64 -27.57
CA ASP A 193 -3.50 11.51 -28.04
C ASP A 193 -4.77 10.71 -28.40
N GLU A 194 -4.59 9.59 -29.10
CA GLU A 194 -5.69 8.69 -29.47
C GLU A 194 -5.74 7.45 -28.57
N PRO A 195 -6.96 7.00 -28.17
CA PRO A 195 -7.10 5.82 -27.34
C PRO A 195 -6.76 4.53 -28.10
N ILE A 196 -6.02 3.63 -27.45
CA ILE A 196 -5.60 2.34 -28.00
C ILE A 196 -6.44 1.20 -27.43
N GLN A 197 -6.68 0.17 -28.26
CA GLN A 197 -7.38 -1.04 -27.84
C GLN A 197 -6.48 -1.93 -26.98
N ARG A 198 -6.92 -2.25 -25.76
CA ARG A 198 -6.20 -3.12 -24.81
C ARG A 198 -7.14 -4.09 -24.11
N PRO A 199 -6.67 -5.34 -23.85
CA PRO A 199 -7.45 -6.28 -23.06
C PRO A 199 -7.62 -5.76 -21.63
N VAL A 200 -8.79 -6.02 -21.05
CA VAL A 200 -9.06 -5.78 -19.63
C VAL A 200 -9.05 -7.13 -18.92
N LEU A 201 -8.19 -7.25 -17.92
CA LEU A 201 -8.01 -8.43 -17.11
C LEU A 201 -8.68 -8.21 -15.75
N ASP A 202 -9.37 -9.23 -15.26
CA ASP A 202 -9.88 -9.23 -13.89
C ASP A 202 -8.74 -9.57 -12.93
N GLY A 203 -8.35 -8.61 -12.09
CA GLY A 203 -7.26 -8.77 -11.12
C GLY A 203 -7.52 -9.88 -10.09
N MET A 204 -8.77 -10.33 -9.95
CA MET A 204 -9.17 -11.43 -9.07
C MET A 204 -9.15 -12.81 -9.75
N ARG A 205 -8.78 -12.89 -11.02
CA ARG A 205 -8.76 -14.14 -11.80
C ARG A 205 -7.36 -14.46 -12.32
N PRO A 206 -6.44 -14.92 -11.44
CA PRO A 206 -5.15 -15.40 -11.88
C PRO A 206 -5.35 -16.58 -12.85
N GLN A 207 -4.69 -16.52 -14.00
CA GLN A 207 -4.63 -17.56 -15.02
C GLN A 207 -3.64 -18.66 -14.59
N VAL A 208 -3.94 -19.35 -13.49
CA VAL A 208 -3.08 -20.42 -12.97
C VAL A 208 -3.20 -21.67 -13.84
N SER A 209 -2.09 -22.10 -14.45
CA SER A 209 -2.00 -23.46 -15.01
C SER A 209 -2.01 -24.50 -13.87
N ARG A 210 -2.37 -25.76 -14.15
CA ARG A 210 -2.43 -26.86 -13.16
C ARG A 210 -1.17 -27.01 -12.29
N ARG A 211 0.03 -26.67 -12.79
CA ARG A 211 1.28 -26.67 -12.01
C ARG A 211 1.45 -25.42 -11.14
N GLY A 212 1.00 -24.25 -11.63
CA GLY A 212 0.95 -23.03 -10.85
C GLY A 212 -0.09 -23.10 -9.71
N PHE A 213 -1.15 -23.88 -9.87
CA PHE A 213 -2.17 -24.09 -8.83
C PHE A 213 -1.60 -24.69 -7.54
N PHE A 214 -0.77 -25.74 -7.62
CA PHE A 214 -0.13 -26.34 -6.44
C PHE A 214 0.89 -25.41 -5.77
N GLY A 215 1.63 -24.62 -6.56
CA GLY A 215 2.55 -23.60 -6.03
C GLY A 215 1.81 -22.46 -5.30
N ALA A 216 0.71 -21.97 -5.90
CA ALA A 216 -0.13 -20.94 -5.28
C ALA A 216 -0.81 -21.43 -4.00
N LEU A 217 -1.29 -22.68 -3.97
CA LEU A 217 -1.88 -23.29 -2.78
C LEU A 217 -0.86 -23.42 -1.64
N ARG A 218 0.39 -23.80 -1.97
CA ARG A 218 1.48 -23.87 -1.00
C ARG A 218 1.83 -22.48 -0.43
N LYS A 219 1.98 -21.47 -1.30
CA LYS A 219 2.26 -20.08 -0.89
C LYS A 219 1.14 -19.49 -0.02
N MET A 220 -0.12 -19.78 -0.34
CA MET A 220 -1.26 -19.39 0.50
C MET A 220 -1.30 -20.11 1.85
N ALA A 221 -0.86 -21.38 1.91
CA ALA A 221 -0.75 -22.13 3.16
C ALA A 221 0.40 -21.62 4.03
N GLU A 222 1.56 -21.33 3.42
CA GLU A 222 2.73 -20.71 4.08
C GLU A 222 2.36 -19.34 4.66
N ASP A 223 1.69 -18.46 3.89
CA ASP A 223 1.21 -17.15 4.35
C ASP A 223 0.31 -17.23 5.59
N ARG A 224 -0.57 -18.24 5.64
CA ARG A 224 -1.49 -18.44 6.79
C ARG A 224 -0.75 -18.97 8.02
N VAL A 225 0.28 -19.77 7.81
CA VAL A 225 1.15 -20.26 8.89
C VAL A 225 2.02 -19.13 9.40
N GLU A 226 2.61 -18.29 8.52
CA GLU A 226 3.41 -17.13 8.94
C GLU A 226 2.57 -16.11 9.72
N GLN A 227 1.35 -15.81 9.28
CA GLN A 227 0.42 -14.97 10.05
C GLN A 227 0.04 -15.57 11.42
N ALA A 228 0.10 -16.89 11.57
CA ALA A 228 -0.16 -17.58 12.85
C ALA A 228 1.09 -17.69 13.74
N LEU A 229 2.30 -17.52 13.17
CA LEU A 229 3.58 -17.64 13.87
C LEU A 229 4.21 -16.27 14.23
N GLU A 230 3.59 -15.15 13.87
CA GLU A 230 4.05 -13.79 14.18
C GLU A 230 3.91 -13.39 15.68
N GLU A 231 4.03 -14.33 16.62
CA GLU A 231 4.03 -14.12 18.09
C GLU A 231 5.43 -14.25 18.75
N GLU A 232 6.53 -13.99 18.03
CA GLU A 232 7.88 -14.07 18.62
C GLU A 232 8.36 -12.71 19.19
N PRO A 233 8.76 -12.64 20.47
CA PRO A 233 9.31 -11.41 21.06
C PRO A 233 10.79 -11.20 20.68
N ALA A 234 11.13 -9.95 20.35
CA ALA A 234 12.49 -9.55 19.98
C ALA A 234 13.49 -9.64 21.17
N PRO A 235 14.78 -9.97 20.94
CA PRO A 235 15.79 -10.03 21.98
C PRO A 235 16.18 -8.62 22.49
N MET A 236 16.33 -8.49 23.82
CA MET A 236 16.57 -7.23 24.51
C MET A 236 18.05 -6.88 24.68
N LEU A 237 18.38 -5.59 24.55
CA LEU A 237 19.48 -4.93 25.28
C LEU A 237 18.85 -3.92 26.25
N ARG A 238 19.10 -4.13 27.55
CA ARG A 238 18.70 -3.35 28.76
C ARG A 238 17.33 -3.62 29.38
N ALA A 239 17.32 -3.59 30.72
CA ALA A 239 16.17 -3.89 31.58
C ALA A 239 15.14 -2.74 31.56
N ALA A 240 13.90 -3.07 31.21
CA ALA A 240 12.77 -2.12 31.12
C ALA A 240 11.64 -2.48 32.09
N ALA A 241 10.63 -1.61 32.20
CA ALA A 241 9.39 -1.71 32.99
C ALA A 241 8.71 -3.11 32.98
N PRO A 242 7.80 -3.41 33.93
CA PRO A 242 7.04 -4.68 33.96
C PRO A 242 6.40 -5.04 32.61
N VAL A 243 6.47 -6.33 32.22
CA VAL A 243 6.11 -6.85 30.88
C VAL A 243 4.64 -6.59 30.53
N ASP A 244 3.76 -6.57 31.52
CA ASP A 244 2.33 -6.28 31.46
C ASP A 244 1.99 -4.80 31.15
N GLN A 245 2.96 -3.90 31.31
CA GLN A 245 2.81 -2.46 31.01
C GLN A 245 3.53 -2.04 29.73
N ARG A 246 4.18 -2.97 29.02
CA ARG A 246 4.87 -2.68 27.77
C ARG A 246 3.90 -2.84 26.61
N LEU A 247 3.63 -1.75 25.90
CA LEU A 247 2.98 -1.83 24.59
C LEU A 247 3.78 -2.78 23.68
N PRO A 248 3.13 -3.74 22.98
CA PRO A 248 3.81 -4.67 22.10
C PRO A 248 4.69 -3.91 21.10
N ARG A 249 5.95 -4.35 20.95
CA ARG A 249 6.98 -3.70 20.12
C ARG A 249 7.09 -4.31 18.71
N GLN A 250 6.04 -4.98 18.24
CA GLN A 250 6.09 -5.64 16.94
C GLN A 250 6.07 -4.60 15.82
N LEU A 251 6.96 -4.77 14.84
CA LEU A 251 6.93 -4.01 13.61
C LEU A 251 5.65 -4.39 12.84
N PRO A 252 4.82 -3.42 12.39
CA PRO A 252 3.63 -3.72 11.62
C PRO A 252 3.96 -4.63 10.40
N PRO A 253 3.15 -5.68 10.11
CA PRO A 253 3.44 -6.61 9.02
C PRO A 253 3.67 -5.93 7.65
N SER A 254 2.91 -4.87 7.33
CA SER A 254 3.11 -4.10 6.10
C SER A 254 4.47 -3.42 6.04
N ARG A 255 4.96 -2.93 7.19
CA ARG A 255 6.27 -2.29 7.34
C ARG A 255 7.39 -3.31 7.22
N LYS A 256 7.23 -4.49 7.83
CA LYS A 256 8.17 -5.61 7.67
C LYS A 256 8.34 -5.97 6.19
N ARG A 257 7.24 -6.20 5.47
CA ARG A 257 7.28 -6.52 4.03
C ARG A 257 7.93 -5.42 3.18
N LEU A 258 7.62 -4.14 3.48
CA LEU A 258 8.23 -3.02 2.78
C LEU A 258 9.75 -2.99 3.00
N LEU A 259 10.21 -3.15 4.25
CA LEU A 259 11.64 -3.19 4.58
C LEU A 259 12.34 -4.38 3.91
N ASP A 260 11.73 -5.57 3.94
CA ASP A 260 12.28 -6.76 3.28
C ASP A 260 12.43 -6.56 1.77
N ARG A 261 11.48 -5.88 1.13
CA ARG A 261 11.58 -5.50 -0.29
C ARG A 261 12.66 -4.46 -0.56
N LEU A 262 12.74 -3.42 0.27
CA LEU A 262 13.76 -2.39 0.13
C LEU A 262 15.18 -2.96 0.31
N ALA A 263 15.35 -3.90 1.23
CA ALA A 263 16.62 -4.61 1.40
C ALA A 263 17.02 -5.37 0.13
N ARG A 264 16.07 -6.02 -0.55
CA ARG A 264 16.30 -6.70 -1.84
C ARG A 264 16.62 -5.70 -2.96
N LEU A 265 15.87 -4.60 -3.03
CA LEU A 265 16.08 -3.52 -4.00
C LEU A 265 17.49 -2.92 -3.91
N ALA A 266 17.98 -2.69 -2.69
CA ALA A 266 19.30 -2.14 -2.42
C ALA A 266 20.44 -3.16 -2.57
N SER A 267 20.14 -4.46 -2.67
CA SER A 267 21.15 -5.53 -2.76
C SER A 267 21.63 -5.84 -4.19
N PHE A 268 21.08 -5.16 -5.21
CA PHE A 268 21.54 -5.29 -6.59
C PHE A 268 22.80 -4.45 -6.85
N GLU A 269 23.70 -4.95 -7.69
CA GLU A 269 25.07 -4.43 -7.94
C GLU A 269 25.12 -2.93 -8.28
N GLU A 270 24.09 -2.37 -8.91
CA GLU A 270 23.98 -0.92 -9.21
C GLU A 270 23.92 -0.03 -7.95
N ALA A 271 23.40 -0.54 -6.83
CA ALA A 271 23.38 0.19 -5.55
C ALA A 271 24.71 0.10 -4.79
N ALA A 272 25.56 -0.90 -5.10
CA ALA A 272 26.88 -1.04 -4.50
C ALA A 272 27.91 -0.04 -5.06
N GLU A 273 27.68 0.47 -6.28
CA GLU A 273 28.46 1.55 -6.90
C GLU A 273 27.94 2.96 -6.55
N ALA A 274 26.75 3.06 -5.96
CA ALA A 274 26.20 4.34 -5.52
C ALA A 274 27.00 4.89 -4.33
N PRO A 275 27.41 6.17 -4.34
CA PRO A 275 28.17 6.74 -3.24
C PRO A 275 27.42 6.62 -1.90
N LEU A 276 28.05 6.01 -0.89
CA LEU A 276 27.49 5.84 0.46
C LEU A 276 27.20 7.17 1.17
N ASP A 277 27.74 8.27 0.66
CA ASP A 277 27.58 9.65 1.11
C ASP A 277 26.44 10.40 0.40
N ARG A 278 25.67 9.74 -0.48
CA ARG A 278 24.51 10.36 -1.11
C ARG A 278 23.40 10.59 -0.09
N GLU A 279 23.19 11.85 0.30
CA GLU A 279 22.03 12.24 1.08
C GLU A 279 20.74 11.98 0.29
N VAL A 280 19.83 11.21 0.89
CA VAL A 280 18.50 10.94 0.34
C VAL A 280 17.48 11.76 1.13
N PRO A 281 16.75 12.69 0.49
CA PRO A 281 15.67 13.41 1.14
C PRO A 281 14.61 12.42 1.64
N LEU A 282 14.34 12.43 2.95
CA LEU A 282 13.29 11.61 3.56
C LEU A 282 11.91 12.27 3.53
N ALA A 283 11.83 13.52 3.05
CA ALA A 283 10.56 14.23 2.93
C ALA A 283 9.59 13.46 2.02
N GLY A 284 8.39 13.18 2.52
CA GLY A 284 7.37 12.42 1.79
C GLY A 284 7.59 10.91 1.74
N LEU A 285 8.73 10.40 2.24
CA LEU A 285 8.96 8.96 2.42
C LEU A 285 8.34 8.48 3.75
N PRO A 286 8.08 7.18 3.91
CA PRO A 286 7.48 6.63 5.12
C PRO A 286 8.45 6.53 6.30
N PHE A 287 9.58 7.24 6.24
CA PHE A 287 10.63 7.23 7.23
C PHE A 287 10.71 8.59 7.90
N ALA A 288 10.89 8.60 9.23
CA ALA A 288 11.11 9.82 9.95
C ALA A 288 12.59 10.24 9.84
N ALA A 289 12.84 11.52 9.55
CA ALA A 289 14.12 12.12 9.84
C ALA A 289 14.20 12.38 11.35
N VAL A 290 15.20 11.81 12.02
CA VAL A 290 15.48 12.11 13.43
C VAL A 290 16.63 13.10 13.47
N HIS A 291 16.36 14.31 13.91
CA HIS A 291 17.39 15.30 14.18
C HIS A 291 17.64 15.38 15.68
N VAL A 292 18.88 15.13 16.09
CA VAL A 292 19.32 15.33 17.47
C VAL A 292 20.09 16.64 17.49
N ASP A 293 19.59 17.64 18.22
CA ASP A 293 20.36 18.86 18.48
C ASP A 293 21.51 18.51 19.43
N PRO A 294 22.77 18.57 18.97
CA PRO A 294 23.91 18.18 19.80
C PRO A 294 24.16 19.14 20.97
N ALA A 295 23.70 20.40 20.88
CA ALA A 295 23.83 21.38 21.95
C ALA A 295 22.77 21.19 23.04
N ALA A 296 21.60 20.65 22.69
CA ALA A 296 20.51 20.39 23.63
C ALA A 296 20.44 18.92 24.11
N CYS A 297 21.11 18.00 23.42
CA CYS A 297 21.11 16.58 23.77
C CYS A 297 21.95 16.32 25.03
N SER A 298 21.29 15.96 26.13
CA SER A 298 21.95 15.63 27.40
C SER A 298 22.59 14.23 27.43
N GLY A 299 22.48 13.45 26.34
CA GLY A 299 23.10 12.13 26.23
C GLY A 299 22.55 11.07 27.20
N CYS A 300 21.34 11.25 27.75
CA CYS A 300 20.73 10.28 28.67
C CYS A 300 20.17 9.07 27.88
N GLY A 301 21.06 8.12 27.55
CA GLY A 301 20.71 6.84 26.91
C GLY A 301 20.56 5.66 27.87
#